data_AF-A0A537ZQ84-F1
#
_entry.id   AF-A0A537ZQ84-F1
#
_cell.length_a   1.000
_cell.length_b   1.000
_cell.length_c   1.000
_cell.angle_alpha   90.00
_cell.angle_beta   90.00
_cell.angle_gamma   90.00
#
_symmetry.space_group_name_H-M   'P 1'
#
loop_
_entity.id
_entity.type
_entity.pdbx_description
1 polymer ?
#
loop_
_entity_poly.entity_id
_entity_poly.type
_entity_poly.pdbx_seq_one_letter_code
_entity_poly.pdbx_strand_id
1 'polypeptide(L)'
;MRVQDRGLAAYVAELVGTLLLTFAICTVVVLYVATSANAQSGSDFAVVGLVHGIVLFALIITLGAASGGHFNPVVTLAAAILRRIDPV
;
A
#
# COMPACT_ATOMS: atom_id res chain seq x y z
N MET A 1 -20.04 -13.79 10.44
CA MET A 1 -19.20 -12.58 10.58
C MET A 1 -20.10 -11.39 10.38
N ARG A 2 -20.21 -10.48 11.35
CA ARG A 2 -20.90 -9.20 11.10
C ARG A 2 -19.97 -8.36 10.23
N VAL A 3 -20.36 -8.10 9.00
CA VAL A 3 -19.68 -7.11 8.16
C VAL A 3 -19.91 -5.77 8.84
N GLN A 4 -18.82 -5.13 9.24
CA GLN A 4 -18.89 -3.84 9.91
C GLN A 4 -19.02 -2.78 8.83
N ASP A 5 -20.09 -1.99 8.87
CA ASP A 5 -20.27 -0.86 7.98
C ASP A 5 -19.07 0.09 8.11
N ARG A 6 -18.20 0.07 7.10
CA ARG A 6 -17.00 0.89 7.05
C ARG A 6 -17.39 2.25 6.47
N GLY A 7 -17.54 3.24 7.35
CA GLY A 7 -17.92 4.62 6.99
C GLY A 7 -16.80 5.41 6.29
N LEU A 8 -16.98 6.72 6.17
CA LEU A 8 -16.06 7.66 5.51
C LEU A 8 -14.59 7.50 5.92
N ALA A 9 -14.33 7.19 7.19
CA ALA A 9 -12.98 6.97 7.71
C ALA A 9 -12.22 5.87 6.98
N ALA A 10 -12.89 4.81 6.53
CA ALA A 10 -12.26 3.73 5.77
C ALA A 10 -11.81 4.19 4.38
N TYR A 11 -12.66 4.94 3.67
CA TYR A 11 -12.31 5.51 2.37
C TYR A 11 -11.14 6.48 2.46
N VAL A 12 -11.13 7.34 3.49
CA VAL A 12 -10.01 8.28 3.73
C VAL A 12 -8.74 7.50 4.07
N ALA A 13 -8.82 6.44 4.88
CA ALA A 13 -7.67 5.61 5.22
C ALA A 13 -7.09 4.88 4.00
N GLU A 14 -7.92 4.33 3.11
CA GLU A 14 -7.47 3.74 1.84
C GLU A 14 -6.80 4.80 0.94
N LEU A 15 -7.42 5.97 0.78
CA LEU A 15 -6.87 7.07 -0.03
C LEU A 15 -5.50 7.53 0.48
N VAL A 16 -5.39 7.82 1.77
CA VAL A 16 -4.15 8.29 2.40
C VAL A 16 -3.09 7.18 2.39
N GLY A 17 -3.48 5.93 2.67
CA GLY A 17 -2.55 4.81 2.66
C GLY A 17 -1.97 4.56 1.27
N THR A 18 -2.80 4.51 0.23
CA THR A 18 -2.30 4.36 -1.15
C THR A 18 -1.47 5.55 -1.60
N LEU A 19 -1.86 6.79 -1.25
CA LEU A 19 -1.06 7.99 -1.54
C LEU A 19 0.36 7.89 -0.95
N LEU A 20 0.45 7.57 0.34
CA LEU A 20 1.74 7.47 1.03
C LEU A 20 2.59 6.30 0.50
N LEU A 21 1.96 5.17 0.20
CA LEU A 21 2.64 4.01 -0.37
C LEU A 21 3.25 4.35 -1.74
N THR A 22 2.46 4.91 -2.65
CA THR A 22 2.94 5.30 -3.98
C THR A 22 3.99 6.40 -3.89
N PHE A 23 3.78 7.41 -3.04
CA PHE A 23 4.73 8.50 -2.85
C PHE A 23 6.10 7.99 -2.40
N ALA A 24 6.15 7.08 -1.41
CA ALA A 24 7.40 6.53 -0.91
C ALA A 24 8.13 5.68 -1.96
N ILE A 25 7.40 4.81 -2.67
CA ILE A 25 7.97 3.96 -3.72
C ILE A 25 8.51 4.82 -4.88
N CYS A 26 7.72 5.78 -5.36
CA CYS A 26 8.17 6.66 -6.43
C CYS A 26 9.39 7.48 -6.01
N THR A 27 9.43 7.97 -4.77
CA THR A 27 10.56 8.74 -4.25
C THR A 27 11.85 7.91 -4.25
N VAL A 28 11.81 6.67 -3.73
CA VAL A 28 13.01 5.82 -3.69
C VAL A 28 13.46 5.39 -5.09
N VAL A 29 12.51 5.12 -6.00
CA VAL A 29 12.83 4.80 -7.41
C VAL A 29 13.49 5.99 -8.09
N VAL A 30 12.98 7.20 -7.92
CA VAL A 30 13.60 8.40 -8.49
C VAL A 30 15.01 8.57 -7.95
N LEU A 31 15.18 8.56 -6.63
CA LEU A 31 16.47 8.84 -5.98
C LEU A 31 17.56 7.82 -6.30
N TYR A 32 17.22 6.52 -6.28
CA TYR A 32 18.21 5.44 -6.38
C TYR A 32 18.31 4.80 -7.75
N VAL A 33 17.24 4.79 -8.55
CA VAL A 33 17.23 4.09 -9.85
C VAL A 33 17.27 5.08 -11.01
N ALA A 34 16.47 6.14 -10.97
CA ALA A 34 16.31 7.02 -12.14
C ALA A 34 17.38 8.13 -12.21
N THR A 35 17.84 8.66 -11.09
CA THR A 35 18.72 9.85 -11.07
C THR A 35 20.11 9.62 -10.49
N SER A 36 20.43 8.41 -10.03
CA SER A 36 21.72 8.13 -9.37
C SER A 36 22.84 7.92 -10.40
N ALA A 37 23.96 8.62 -10.23
CA ALA A 37 25.13 8.48 -11.11
C ALA A 37 25.85 7.12 -10.96
N ASN A 38 25.57 6.39 -9.87
CA ASN A 38 26.15 5.09 -9.53
C ASN A 38 25.07 3.99 -9.46
N ALA A 39 23.98 4.12 -10.22
CA ALA A 39 22.88 3.16 -10.21
C ALA A 39 23.40 1.72 -10.40
N GLN A 40 23.07 0.86 -9.44
CA GLN A 40 23.39 -0.57 -9.45
C GLN A 40 22.08 -1.34 -9.60
N SER A 41 21.91 -2.01 -10.75
CA SER A 41 20.69 -2.75 -11.08
C SER A 41 20.33 -3.90 -10.13
N GLY A 42 21.17 -4.23 -9.14
CA GLY A 42 20.91 -5.25 -8.12
C GLY A 42 20.52 -4.65 -6.78
N SER A 43 21.47 -3.96 -6.11
CA SER A 43 21.27 -3.42 -4.77
C SER A 43 20.14 -2.40 -4.70
N ASP A 44 19.97 -1.59 -5.73
CA ASP A 44 19.04 -0.45 -5.68
C ASP A 44 17.60 -0.94 -5.72
N PHE A 45 17.30 -1.96 -6.52
CA PHE A 45 15.98 -2.60 -6.51
C PHE A 45 15.70 -3.35 -5.21
N ALA A 46 16.72 -3.89 -4.53
CA ALA A 46 16.56 -4.46 -3.20
C ALA A 46 16.14 -3.38 -2.18
N VAL A 47 16.73 -2.19 -2.25
CA VAL A 47 16.32 -1.03 -1.44
C VAL A 47 14.89 -0.61 -1.76
N VAL A 48 14.49 -0.53 -3.05
CA VAL A 48 13.11 -0.22 -3.45
C VAL A 48 12.13 -1.24 -2.86
N GLY A 49 12.44 -2.53 -2.96
CA GLY A 49 11.60 -3.60 -2.41
C GLY A 49 11.48 -3.52 -0.88
N LEU A 50 12.58 -3.21 -0.19
CA LEU A 50 12.58 -3.05 1.27
C LEU A 50 11.73 -1.85 1.71
N VAL A 51 11.86 -0.71 1.03
CA VAL A 51 11.02 0.48 1.29
C VAL A 51 9.55 0.17 1.06
N HIS A 52 9.21 -0.52 -0.03
CA HIS A 52 7.84 -0.95 -0.29
C HIS A 52 7.28 -1.77 0.88
N GLY A 53 8.01 -2.81 1.30
CA GLY A 53 7.58 -3.71 2.37
C GLY A 53 7.41 -3.00 3.71
N ILE A 54 8.38 -2.16 4.11
CA ILE A 54 8.34 -1.44 5.39
C ILE A 54 7.21 -0.42 5.41
N VAL A 55 7.02 0.35 4.35
CA VAL A 55 5.96 1.36 4.26
C VAL A 55 4.59 0.68 4.26
N LEU A 56 4.41 -0.38 3.46
CA LEU A 56 3.16 -1.13 3.46
C LEU A 56 2.86 -1.72 4.85
N PHE A 57 3.86 -2.30 5.52
CA PHE A 57 3.73 -2.82 6.88
C PHE A 57 3.30 -1.71 7.86
N ALA A 58 3.97 -0.56 7.83
CA ALA A 58 3.64 0.59 8.67
C ALA A 58 2.19 1.06 8.45
N LEU A 59 1.74 1.15 7.21
CA LEU A 59 0.38 1.55 6.87
C LEU A 59 -0.67 0.54 7.34
N ILE A 60 -0.38 -0.76 7.23
CA ILE A 60 -1.29 -1.82 7.72
C ILE A 60 -1.45 -1.72 9.24
N ILE A 61 -0.36 -1.55 10.00
CA ILE A 61 -0.46 -1.47 11.47
C ILE A 61 -1.15 -0.19 11.94
N THR A 62 -1.05 0.93 11.21
CA THR A 62 -1.65 2.21 11.61
C THR A 62 -3.07 2.43 11.09
N LEU A 63 -3.35 2.06 9.84
CA LEU A 63 -4.59 2.38 9.13
C LEU A 63 -5.44 1.13 8.82
N GLY A 64 -4.90 -0.08 9.00
CA GLY A 64 -5.59 -1.33 8.69
C GLY A 64 -6.84 -1.55 9.54
N ALA A 65 -6.83 -1.13 10.81
CA ALA A 65 -8.00 -1.22 11.67
C ALA A 65 -9.18 -0.35 11.17
N ALA A 66 -8.88 0.77 10.51
CA ALA A 66 -9.91 1.69 9.99
C ALA A 66 -10.49 1.21 8.65
N SER A 67 -9.66 0.68 7.75
CA SER A 67 -10.03 0.41 6.35
C SER A 67 -10.07 -1.06 5.94
N GLY A 68 -9.36 -1.94 6.65
CA GLY A 68 -8.96 -3.26 6.18
C GLY A 68 -7.54 -3.30 5.61
N GLY A 69 -6.95 -2.15 5.30
CA GLY A 69 -5.55 -2.02 4.89
C GLY A 69 -5.24 -2.67 3.56
N HIS A 70 -6.15 -2.57 2.58
CA HIS A 70 -5.90 -3.15 1.26
C HIS A 70 -4.87 -2.31 0.49
N PHE A 71 -5.05 -0.98 0.51
CA PHE A 71 -4.23 0.02 -0.20
C PHE A 71 -4.00 -0.29 -1.68
N ASN A 72 -4.83 -1.17 -2.25
CA ASN A 72 -4.66 -1.77 -3.56
C ASN A 72 -6.02 -2.28 -4.08
N PRO A 73 -6.45 -1.82 -5.28
CA PRO A 73 -7.69 -2.30 -5.90
C PRO A 73 -7.72 -3.80 -6.18
N VAL A 74 -6.59 -4.41 -6.54
CA VAL A 74 -6.50 -5.85 -6.83
C VAL A 74 -6.69 -6.68 -5.56
N VAL A 75 -6.14 -6.22 -4.44
CA VAL A 75 -6.32 -6.88 -3.14
C VAL A 75 -7.79 -6.77 -2.71
N THR A 76 -8.39 -5.60 -2.89
CA THR A 76 -9.83 -5.38 -2.61
C THR A 76 -10.70 -6.28 -3.47
N LEU A 77 -10.41 -6.36 -4.78
CA LEU A 77 -11.13 -7.22 -5.72
C LEU A 77 -10.99 -8.71 -5.34
N ALA A 78 -9.79 -9.16 -5.00
CA ALA A 78 -9.56 -10.52 -4.55
C ALA A 78 -10.37 -10.83 -3.29
N ALA A 79 -10.38 -9.92 -2.31
CA ALA A 79 -11.19 -10.06 -1.10
C ALA A 79 -12.69 -10.15 -1.40
N ALA A 80 -13.20 -9.39 -2.38
CA ALA A 80 -14.60 -9.46 -2.80
C ALA A 80 -14.94 -10.81 -3.46
N ILE A 81 -14.09 -11.29 -4.38
CA ILE A 81 -14.24 -12.60 -5.03
C ILE A 81 -14.23 -13.74 -3.99
N LEU A 82 -13.36 -13.64 -2.99
CA LEU A 82 -13.24 -14.59 -1.89
C LEU A 82 -14.34 -14.43 -0.82
N ARG A 83 -15.32 -13.53 -1.03
CA ARG A 83 -16.40 -13.22 -0.07
C ARG A 83 -15.90 -12.86 1.33
N ARG A 84 -14.75 -12.19 1.39
CA ARG A 84 -14.14 -11.64 2.61
C ARG A 84 -14.66 -10.23 2.91
N ILE A 85 -15.18 -9.53 1.91
CA ILE A 85 -15.86 -8.25 2.00
C ILE A 85 -17.14 -8.32 1.15
N ASP A 86 -18.19 -7.62 1.58
CA ASP A 86 -19.41 -7.50 0.78
C ASP A 86 -19.20 -6.44 -0.29
N PRO A 87 -19.57 -6.72 -1.56
CA PRO A 87 -19.65 -5.68 -2.58
C PRO A 87 -20.74 -4.70 -2.17
N VAL A 88 -20.39 -3.41 -2.15
CA VAL A 88 -21.36 -2.30 -2.00
C VAL A 88 -22.32 -2.24 -3.17
#